data_AF-A0A7X7C5V3-F1
#
_entry.id   AF-A0A7X7C5V3-F1
#
_cell.length_a   1.000
_cell.length_b   1.000
_cell.length_c   1.000
_cell.angle_alpha   90.00
_cell.angle_beta   90.00
_cell.angle_gamma   90.00
#
_symmetry.space_group_name_H-M   'P 1'
#
loop_
_entity.id
_entity.type
_entity.pdbx_description
1 polymer ?
#
loop_
_entity_poly.entity_id
_entity_poly.type
_entity_poly.pdbx_seq_one_letter_code
_entity_poly.pdbx_strand_id
1 'polypeptide(L)' 'MKSFLKWFFKSLFIALIIIFTINLLGSFININIPLNIWTIALVTIFRLPAAIILIIFYLL' A
#
# COMPACT_ATOMS: atom_id res chain seq x y z
N MET A 1 -0.92 4.29 -21.30
CA MET A 1 -1.50 3.04 -20.76
C MET A 1 -0.48 2.12 -20.06
N LYS A 2 0.67 1.79 -20.68
CA LYS A 2 1.72 0.95 -20.06
C LYS A 2 2.23 1.48 -18.70
N SER A 3 2.43 2.79 -18.56
CA SER A 3 2.91 3.39 -17.29
C SER A 3 1.90 3.31 -16.15
N PHE A 4 0.61 3.47 -16.45
CA PHE A 4 -0.45 3.36 -15.43
C PHE A 4 -0.57 1.94 -14.90
N LEU A 5 -0.60 0.94 -15.79
CA LEU A 5 -0.65 -0.47 -15.37
C LEU A 5 0.57 -0.83 -14.52
N LYS A 6 1.77 -0.43 -14.95
CA LYS A 6 3.02 -0.67 -14.21
C LYS A 6 2.97 -0.03 -12.82
N TRP A 7 2.46 1.20 -12.72
CA TRP A 7 2.28 1.88 -11.45
C TRP A 7 1.24 1.16 -10.57
N PHE A 8 0.10 0.77 -11.13
CA PHE A 8 -0.96 0.05 -10.42
C PHE A 8 -0.46 -1.27 -9.83
N PHE A 9 0.18 -2.12 -10.63
CA PHE A 9 0.73 -3.39 -10.14
C PHE A 9 1.83 -3.18 -9.09
N LYS A 10 2.69 -2.17 -9.25
CA LYS A 10 3.70 -1.83 -8.23
C LYS A 10 3.04 -1.36 -6.92
N SER A 11 1.95 -0.60 -7.03
CA SER A 11 1.20 -0.12 -5.88
C SER A 11 0.51 -1.26 -5.14
N LEU A 12 -0.11 -2.17 -5.89
CA LEU A 12 -0.79 -3.36 -5.35
C LEU A 12 0.19 -4.33 -4.68
N PHE A 13 1.36 -4.56 -5.29
CA PHE A 13 2.41 -5.38 -4.68
C PHE A 13 2.88 -4.84 -3.34
N ILE A 14 3.08 -3.52 -3.25
CA ILE A 14 3.52 -2.88 -2.00
C ILE A 14 2.40 -2.88 -0.96
N ALA A 15 1.14 -2.71 -1.37
CA ALA A 15 0.01 -2.85 -0.44
C ALA A 15 -0.04 -4.24 0.19
N LEU A 16 0.18 -5.30 -0.60
CA LEU A 16 0.27 -6.67 -0.10
C LEU A 16 1.44 -6.85 0.87
N ILE A 17 2.62 -6.29 0.56
CA ILE A 17 3.79 -6.33 1.48
C ILE A 17 3.46 -5.64 2.80
N ILE A 18 2.82 -4.47 2.77
CA ILE A 18 2.45 -3.72 3.98
C ILE A 18 1.48 -4.55 4.81
N ILE A 19 0.40 -5.06 4.21
CA ILE A 19 -0.59 -5.88 4.91
C ILE A 19 0.07 -7.13 5.52
N PHE A 20 0.94 -7.79 4.76
CA PHE A 20 1.67 -8.96 5.24
C PHE A 20 2.60 -8.62 6.41
N THR A 21 3.36 -7.52 6.29
CA THR A 21 4.28 -7.07 7.35
C THR A 21 3.53 -6.67 8.61
N ILE A 22 2.40 -5.96 8.48
CA ILE A 22 1.56 -5.59 9.63
C ILE A 22 0.93 -6.82 10.27
N ASN A 23 0.50 -7.82 9.51
CA ASN A 23 -0.02 -9.07 10.07
C ASN A 23 1.07 -9.90 10.76
N LEU A 24 2.29 -9.90 10.22
CA LEU A 24 3.42 -10.61 10.80
C LEU A 24 3.84 -9.95 12.14
N LEU A 25 3.94 -8.62 12.17
CA LEU A 25 4.20 -7.87 13.41
C LEU A 25 3.01 -7.92 14.37
N GLY A 26 1.82 -7.82 13.82
CA GLY A 26 0.56 -7.84 14.55
C GLY A 26 0.30 -9.16 15.25
N SER A 27 0.84 -10.27 14.74
CA SER A 27 0.83 -11.58 15.42
C SER A 27 1.45 -11.54 16.82
N PHE A 28 2.38 -10.63 17.10
CA PHE A 28 3.02 -10.51 18.42
C PHE A 28 2.19 -9.68 19.42
N ILE A 29 1.24 -8.89 18.91
CA ILE A 29 0.41 -7.96 19.70
C ILE A 29 -1.09 -8.19 19.49
N ASN A 30 -1.46 -9.33 18.90
CA ASN A 30 -2.85 -9.73 18.62
C ASN A 30 -3.63 -8.76 17.69
N ILE A 31 -2.93 -8.11 16.76
CA ILE A 31 -3.52 -7.29 15.70
C ILE A 31 -3.50 -8.09 14.40
N ASN A 32 -4.65 -8.20 13.73
CA ASN A 32 -4.76 -8.85 12.43
C ASN A 32 -5.62 -8.01 11.48
N ILE A 33 -5.05 -7.65 10.34
CA ILE A 33 -5.72 -7.01 9.23
C ILE A 33 -6.25 -8.10 8.28
N PRO A 34 -7.57 -8.20 8.09
CA PRO A 34 -8.15 -9.19 7.21
C PRO A 34 -7.70 -8.96 5.76
N LEU A 35 -7.21 -10.00 5.10
CA LEU A 35 -6.67 -9.93 3.73
C LEU A 35 -7.82 -10.05 2.73
N ASN A 36 -8.51 -8.94 2.45
CA ASN A 36 -9.67 -8.90 1.54
C ASN A 36 -9.53 -7.78 0.49
N ILE A 37 -10.40 -7.79 -0.52
CA ILE A 37 -10.35 -6.81 -1.62
C ILE A 37 -10.47 -5.36 -1.11
N TRP A 38 -11.30 -5.12 -0.10
CA TRP A 38 -11.53 -3.79 0.46
C TRP A 38 -10.30 -3.23 1.19
N THR A 39 -9.62 -4.04 1.99
CA THR A 39 -8.38 -3.65 2.68
C THR A 39 -7.24 -3.40 1.71
N ILE A 40 -7.08 -4.26 0.70
CA ILE A 40 -6.10 -4.05 -0.37
C ILE A 40 -6.38 -2.74 -1.11
N ALA A 41 -7.64 -2.48 -1.47
CA ALA A 41 -8.04 -1.24 -2.14
C ALA A 41 -7.75 -0.01 -1.27
N LEU A 42 -8.13 -0.03 0.00
CA LEU A 42 -7.87 1.08 0.94
C LEU A 42 -6.38 1.33 1.11
N VAL A 43 -5.56 0.30 1.39
CA VAL A 43 -4.11 0.45 1.54
C VAL A 43 -3.46 0.97 0.26
N THR A 44 -3.94 0.53 -0.91
CA THR A 44 -3.46 1.02 -2.21
C THR A 44 -3.83 2.49 -2.43
N ILE A 45 -5.05 2.91 -2.07
CA ILE A 45 -5.53 4.29 -2.20
C ILE A 45 -4.83 5.20 -1.19
N PHE A 46 -4.64 4.80 0.06
CA PHE A 46 -3.91 5.59 1.06
C PHE A 46 -2.42 5.79 0.71
N ARG A 47 -1.88 4.97 -0.21
CA ARG A 47 -0.55 5.21 -0.79
C ARG A 47 -0.49 6.35 -1.80
N LEU A 48 -1.61 6.74 -2.43
CA LEU A 48 -1.65 7.89 -3.34
C LEU A 48 -1.28 9.19 -2.63
N PRO A 49 -1.92 9.56 -1.49
CA PRO A 49 -1.54 10.74 -0.71
C PRO A 49 -0.05 10.73 -0.33
N ALA A 50 0.48 9.60 0.14
CA ALA A 50 1.89 9.47 0.51
C ALA A 50 2.82 9.66 -0.71
N ALA A 51 2.44 9.10 -1.87
CA ALA A 51 3.17 9.29 -3.12
C ALA A 51 3.13 10.76 -3.59
N ILE A 52 2.00 11.43 -3.45
CA ILE A 52 1.84 12.85 -3.79
C ILE A 52 2.75 13.72 -2.89
N ILE A 53 2.78 13.45 -1.59
CA ILE A 53 3.65 14.18 -0.65
C ILE A 53 5.13 13.99 -1.02
N LEU A 54 5.56 12.76 -1.32
CA LEU A 54 6.94 12.51 -1.74
C LEU A 54 7.27 13.21 -3.05
N ILE A 55 6.35 13.21 -4.02
CA ILE A 55 6.51 13.93 -5.28
C ILE A 55 6.71 15.41 -4.99
N ILE A 56 5.86 16.02 -4.16
CA ILE A 56 5.99 17.45 -3.78
C ILE A 56 7.35 17.69 -3.09
N PHE A 57 7.77 16.82 -2.18
CA PHE A 57 9.00 16.99 -1.40
C PHE A 57 10.28 16.84 -2.22
N TYR A 58 10.26 16.04 -3.30
CA TYR A 58 11.41 15.83 -4.17
C TYR A 58 11.39 16.68 -5.46
N LEU A 59 10.28 17.34 -5.79
CA LEU A 59 10.18 18.29 -6.91
C LEU A 59 10.37 19.75 -6.49
N LEU A 60 10.27 20.06 -5.19
CA LEU A 60 10.74 21.31 -4.59
C LEU A 60 12.25 21.22 -4.30
#